data_AF-A0A7S0CAJ6-F1
#
_entry.id   AF-A0A7S0CAJ6-F1
#
_cell.length_a   1.000
_cell.length_b   1.000
_cell.length_c   1.000
_cell.angle_alpha   90.00
_cell.angle_beta   90.00
_cell.angle_gamma   90.00
#
_symmetry.space_group_name_H-M   'P 1'
#
loop_
_entity.id
_entity.type
_entity.pdbx_description
1 polymer ?
#
loop_
_entity_poly.entity_id
_entity_poly.type
_entity_poly.pdbx_seq_one_letter_code
_entity_poly.pdbx_strand_id
1 'polypeptide(L)'
;EMLRESVRLVNTTAETAKGKSIEMPSPVCALGTQPDSCGSIIPALLKEPYNLTPEEVHETLLNQKVEIVLTAHPTEVNRRTLLDKHHRIQLLLTEADNQRRHGDCTPYQKKLLDESLEREISLIWQSDELARSKPTVQTEAEMGTLVIENVMWKALPQYLRKLNATMISELGGTQFSLPLDATPFQISSWMGGDRDGNQNV
;
A
#
# COMPACT_ATOMS: atom_id res chain seq x y z
N GLU A 1 -0.51 26.95 -3.10
CA GLU A 1 -0.70 26.16 -1.87
C GLU A 1 -2.11 25.58 -1.80
N MET A 2 -3.17 26.39 -1.78
CA MET A 2 -4.58 25.95 -1.71
C MET A 2 -4.97 24.83 -2.71
N LEU A 3 -4.54 24.91 -3.97
CA LEU A 3 -4.82 23.90 -5.00
C LEU A 3 -4.02 22.59 -4.82
N ARG A 4 -2.88 22.62 -4.12
CA ARG A 4 -2.06 21.41 -3.89
C ARG A 4 -2.61 20.63 -2.71
N GLU A 5 -2.99 21.32 -1.64
CA GLU A 5 -3.63 20.66 -0.50
C GLU A 5 -4.97 20.03 -0.87
N SER A 6 -5.78 20.72 -1.68
CA SER A 6 -7.03 20.14 -2.16
C SER A 6 -6.78 18.89 -3.01
N VAL A 7 -5.78 18.90 -3.90
CA VAL A 7 -5.40 17.71 -4.68
C VAL A 7 -4.89 16.57 -3.78
N ARG A 8 -4.10 16.85 -2.74
CA ARG A 8 -3.60 15.83 -1.81
C ARG A 8 -4.69 15.25 -0.92
N LEU A 9 -5.63 16.07 -0.44
CA LEU A 9 -6.81 15.60 0.29
C LEU A 9 -7.72 14.77 -0.62
N VAL A 10 -7.89 15.17 -1.88
CA VAL A 10 -8.60 14.37 -2.89
C VAL A 10 -7.87 13.05 -3.15
N ASN A 11 -6.54 13.04 -3.23
CA ASN A 11 -5.78 11.80 -3.37
C ASN A 11 -5.89 10.92 -2.12
N THR A 12 -5.80 11.50 -0.92
CA THR A 12 -5.93 10.75 0.35
C THR A 12 -7.31 10.13 0.48
N THR A 13 -8.36 10.87 0.12
CA THR A 13 -9.75 10.34 0.12
C THR A 13 -9.93 9.26 -0.96
N ALA A 14 -9.35 9.44 -2.15
CA ALA A 14 -9.34 8.41 -3.19
C ALA A 14 -8.55 7.15 -2.77
N GLU A 15 -7.42 7.31 -2.09
CA GLU A 15 -6.62 6.22 -1.53
C GLU A 15 -7.32 5.54 -0.36
N THR A 16 -8.02 6.27 0.49
CA THR A 16 -8.86 5.69 1.56
C THR A 16 -10.00 4.86 0.95
N ALA A 17 -10.64 5.39 -0.10
CA ALA A 17 -11.67 4.67 -0.85
C ALA A 17 -11.12 3.40 -1.53
N LYS A 18 -9.85 3.42 -1.99
CA LYS A 18 -9.15 2.24 -2.54
C LYS A 18 -8.63 1.26 -1.46
N GLY A 19 -8.13 1.77 -0.33
CA GLY A 19 -7.58 0.99 0.79
C GLY A 19 -8.63 0.23 1.59
N LYS A 20 -9.90 0.51 1.34
CA LYS A 20 -11.12 -0.21 1.76
C LYS A 20 -11.11 -1.71 1.44
N SER A 21 -10.13 -2.20 0.68
CA SER A 21 -9.96 -3.62 0.30
C SER A 21 -9.14 -4.48 1.27
N ILE A 22 -8.65 -3.96 2.41
CA ILE A 22 -7.70 -4.69 3.29
C ILE A 22 -8.35 -5.33 4.54
N GLU A 23 -9.60 -5.02 4.91
CA GLU A 23 -10.36 -5.86 5.84
C GLU A 23 -11.01 -7.02 5.08
N MET A 24 -10.45 -8.23 5.21
CA MET A 24 -11.10 -9.45 4.73
C MET A 24 -12.27 -9.79 5.68
N PRO A 25 -13.50 -9.81 5.16
CA PRO A 25 -13.92 -10.89 4.28
C PRO A 25 -14.33 -10.42 2.88
N SER A 26 -13.80 -11.10 1.86
CA SER A 26 -14.16 -11.07 0.44
C SER A 26 -14.32 -9.67 -0.21
N PRO A 27 -13.28 -9.11 -0.84
CA PRO A 27 -13.32 -7.74 -1.36
C PRO A 27 -13.88 -7.68 -2.78
N VAL A 28 -15.07 -7.09 -2.90
CA VAL A 28 -15.61 -6.55 -4.15
C VAL A 28 -15.09 -5.11 -4.33
N CYS A 29 -14.07 -4.97 -5.17
CA CYS A 29 -13.93 -3.97 -6.24
C CYS A 29 -14.33 -2.49 -6.02
N ALA A 30 -13.33 -1.59 -6.01
CA ALA A 30 -13.50 -0.15 -6.20
C ALA A 30 -13.04 0.36 -7.60
N LEU A 31 -12.79 -0.52 -8.56
CA LEU A 31 -12.38 -0.18 -9.95
C LEU A 31 -13.13 -1.06 -10.97
N GLY A 32 -14.47 -1.00 -10.98
CA GLY A 32 -15.27 -2.00 -11.69
C GLY A 32 -15.03 -3.41 -11.13
N THR A 33 -15.84 -4.39 -11.50
CA THR A 33 -15.66 -5.79 -11.09
C THR A 33 -14.42 -6.39 -11.78
N GLN A 34 -13.21 -5.97 -11.40
CA GLN A 34 -11.99 -6.65 -11.77
C GLN A 34 -11.76 -7.81 -10.79
N PRO A 35 -11.76 -9.06 -11.27
CA PRO A 35 -11.53 -10.19 -10.38
C PRO A 35 -10.13 -10.06 -9.75
N ASP A 36 -9.99 -10.56 -8.52
CA ASP A 36 -8.73 -10.55 -7.77
C ASP A 36 -7.56 -10.98 -8.68
N SER A 37 -6.46 -10.20 -8.72
CA SER A 37 -5.37 -10.44 -9.68
C SER A 37 -4.86 -11.89 -9.61
N CYS A 38 -4.50 -12.38 -8.42
CA CYS A 38 -4.06 -13.78 -8.27
C CYS A 38 -5.22 -14.78 -8.46
N GLY A 39 -6.41 -14.45 -7.95
CA GLY A 39 -7.59 -15.33 -8.00
C GLY A 39 -8.19 -15.49 -9.40
N SER A 40 -7.86 -14.61 -10.34
CA SER A 40 -8.28 -14.69 -11.74
C SER A 40 -7.21 -15.28 -12.65
N ILE A 41 -5.95 -14.94 -12.40
CA ILE A 41 -4.83 -15.37 -13.25
C ILE A 41 -4.58 -16.87 -13.10
N ILE A 42 -4.51 -17.39 -11.87
CA ILE A 42 -4.21 -18.82 -11.66
C ILE A 42 -5.25 -19.72 -12.37
N PRO A 43 -6.57 -19.48 -12.23
CA PRO A 43 -7.56 -20.27 -12.97
C PRO A 43 -7.52 -20.05 -14.49
N ALA A 44 -7.10 -18.87 -14.95
CA ALA A 44 -6.95 -18.59 -16.37
C ALA A 44 -5.75 -19.34 -16.98
N LEU A 45 -4.68 -19.56 -16.22
CA LEU A 45 -3.50 -20.34 -16.65
C LEU A 45 -3.81 -21.83 -16.78
N LEU A 46 -4.73 -22.36 -15.96
CA LEU A 46 -5.19 -23.74 -16.04
C LEU A 46 -6.18 -24.00 -17.19
N LYS A 47 -6.70 -22.93 -17.80
CA LYS A 47 -7.68 -23.00 -18.90
C LYS A 47 -7.02 -22.63 -20.23
N GLU A 48 -7.76 -22.84 -21.31
CA GLU A 48 -7.41 -22.37 -22.65
C GLU A 48 -7.15 -20.85 -22.65
N PRO A 49 -6.10 -20.35 -23.34
CA PRO A 49 -5.22 -21.06 -24.28
C PRO A 49 -3.93 -21.64 -23.66
N TYR A 50 -3.73 -21.52 -22.35
CA TYR A 50 -2.45 -21.87 -21.71
C TYR A 50 -2.38 -23.35 -21.33
N ASN A 51 -3.47 -23.92 -20.80
CA ASN A 51 -3.59 -25.34 -20.42
C ASN A 51 -2.40 -25.87 -19.60
N LEU A 52 -1.87 -25.05 -18.70
CA LEU A 52 -0.76 -25.46 -17.83
C LEU A 52 -1.26 -26.45 -16.77
N THR A 53 -0.41 -27.40 -16.38
CA THR A 53 -0.74 -28.27 -15.26
C THR A 53 -0.58 -27.52 -13.94
N PRO A 54 -1.28 -27.94 -12.86
CA PRO A 54 -1.11 -27.34 -11.55
C PRO A 54 0.33 -27.38 -11.04
N GLU A 55 1.07 -28.45 -11.36
CA GLU A 55 2.49 -28.62 -11.02
C GLU A 55 3.37 -27.59 -11.75
N GLU A 56 3.13 -27.36 -13.05
CA GLU A 56 3.88 -26.38 -13.83
C GLU A 56 3.67 -24.95 -13.33
N VAL A 57 2.42 -24.61 -12.99
CA VAL A 57 2.09 -23.29 -12.40
C VAL A 57 2.75 -23.14 -11.04
N HIS A 58 2.72 -24.17 -10.20
CA HIS A 58 3.36 -24.16 -8.89
C HIS A 58 4.87 -23.96 -9.01
N GLU A 59 5.55 -24.75 -9.84
CA GLU A 59 7.00 -24.65 -10.05
C GLU A 59 7.40 -23.28 -10.61
N THR A 60 6.61 -22.73 -11.55
CA THR A 60 6.87 -21.40 -12.12
C THR A 60 6.77 -20.31 -11.05
N LEU A 61 5.76 -20.37 -10.18
CA LEU A 61 5.59 -19.41 -9.08
C LEU A 61 6.71 -19.52 -8.04
N LEU A 62 7.21 -20.73 -7.76
CA LEU A 62 8.35 -20.93 -6.86
C LEU A 62 9.66 -20.35 -7.41
N ASN A 63 9.85 -20.42 -8.72
CA ASN A 63 11.04 -19.90 -9.38
C ASN A 63 10.94 -18.40 -9.72
N GLN A 64 9.76 -17.79 -9.56
CA GLN A 64 9.55 -16.38 -9.85
C GLN A 64 10.30 -15.51 -8.83
N LYS A 65 11.01 -14.50 -9.36
CA LYS A 65 11.64 -13.45 -8.56
C LYS A 65 11.20 -12.08 -9.05
N VAL A 66 10.75 -11.26 -8.12
CA VAL A 66 10.35 -9.87 -8.35
C VAL A 66 11.22 -9.00 -7.46
N GLU A 67 11.99 -8.11 -8.07
CA GLU A 67 12.79 -7.12 -7.36
C GLU A 67 12.09 -5.75 -7.41
N ILE A 68 11.86 -5.17 -6.23
CA ILE A 68 11.28 -3.84 -6.06
C ILE A 68 12.41 -2.90 -5.69
N VAL A 69 12.74 -1.96 -6.58
CA VAL A 69 13.79 -0.97 -6.35
C VAL A 69 13.16 0.36 -5.93
N LEU A 70 13.39 0.76 -4.69
CA LEU A 70 12.96 2.05 -4.15
C LEU A 70 13.91 3.16 -4.61
N THR A 71 13.35 4.25 -5.13
CA THR A 71 14.10 5.41 -5.63
C THR A 71 13.59 6.67 -4.96
N ALA A 72 14.50 7.64 -4.76
CA ALA A 72 14.11 8.95 -4.22
C ALA A 72 13.23 9.69 -5.24
N HIS A 73 12.08 10.18 -4.79
CA HIS A 73 11.27 11.04 -5.64
C HIS A 73 11.83 12.47 -5.59
N PRO A 74 12.26 13.06 -6.73
CA PRO A 74 13.09 14.28 -6.74
C PRO A 74 12.36 15.54 -6.24
N THR A 75 11.03 15.52 -6.15
CA THR A 75 10.22 16.70 -5.77
C THR A 75 9.35 16.49 -4.55
N GLU A 76 9.37 15.31 -3.91
CA GLU A 76 8.49 15.01 -2.79
C GLU A 76 9.28 14.75 -1.51
N VAL A 77 9.73 15.85 -0.90
CA VAL A 77 10.28 15.83 0.46
C VAL A 77 9.10 15.92 1.43
N ASN A 78 8.24 14.90 1.44
CA ASN A 78 7.20 14.86 2.45
C ASN A 78 7.86 14.59 3.79
N ARG A 79 7.82 15.59 4.67
CA ARG A 79 8.23 15.42 6.06
C ARG A 79 7.45 14.24 6.65
N ARG A 80 8.15 13.37 7.39
CA ARG A 80 7.54 12.26 8.14
C ARG A 80 6.28 12.69 8.90
N THR A 81 6.33 13.87 9.51
CA THR A 81 5.20 14.46 10.24
C THR A 81 3.96 14.62 9.38
N LEU A 82 4.08 15.02 8.10
CA LEU A 82 2.94 15.16 7.20
C LEU A 82 2.39 13.81 6.75
N LEU A 83 3.26 12.83 6.48
CA LEU A 83 2.81 11.46 6.19
C LEU A 83 2.02 10.87 7.36
N ASP A 84 2.48 11.07 8.59
CA ASP A 84 1.76 10.64 9.79
C ASP A 84 0.39 11.33 9.91
N LYS A 85 0.29 12.62 9.53
CA LYS A 85 -0.97 13.37 9.51
C LYS A 85 -1.94 12.83 8.46
N HIS A 86 -1.46 12.56 7.24
CA HIS A 86 -2.28 11.95 6.19
C HIS A 86 -2.77 10.56 6.59
N HIS A 87 -1.91 9.75 7.22
CA HIS A 87 -2.31 8.43 7.71
C HIS A 87 -3.41 8.53 8.79
N ARG A 88 -3.32 9.50 9.71
CA ARG A 88 -4.39 9.75 10.70
C ARG A 88 -5.69 10.17 10.05
N ILE A 89 -5.65 11.04 9.04
CA ILE A 89 -6.85 11.44 8.29
C ILE A 89 -7.48 10.22 7.61
N GLN A 90 -6.69 9.36 6.99
CA GLN A 90 -7.18 8.11 6.39
C GLN A 90 -7.88 7.21 7.42
N LEU A 91 -7.31 7.05 8.63
CA LEU A 91 -7.94 6.28 9.71
C LEU A 91 -9.27 6.90 10.17
N LEU A 92 -9.31 8.22 10.37
CA LEU A 92 -10.53 8.94 10.75
C LEU A 92 -11.62 8.83 9.68
N LEU A 93 -11.25 8.94 8.41
CA LEU A 93 -12.19 8.76 7.29
C LEU A 93 -12.72 7.32 7.22
N THR A 94 -11.88 6.33 7.48
CA THR A 94 -12.28 4.91 7.52
C THR A 94 -13.29 4.66 8.65
N GLU A 95 -13.02 5.21 9.84
CA GLU A 95 -13.92 5.15 10.99
C GLU A 95 -15.27 5.82 10.69
N ALA A 96 -15.25 7.00 10.06
CA ALA A 96 -16.46 7.72 9.65
C ALA A 96 -17.32 6.88 8.69
N ASP A 97 -16.68 6.22 7.74
CA ASP A 97 -17.33 5.36 6.75
C ASP A 97 -17.91 4.08 7.37
N ASN A 98 -17.24 3.52 8.38
CA ASN A 98 -17.73 2.36 9.13
C ASN A 98 -18.97 2.75 9.95
N GLN A 99 -18.91 3.86 10.66
CA GLN A 99 -20.03 4.42 11.41
C GLN A 99 -21.27 4.69 10.54
N ARG A 100 -21.08 5.21 9.32
CA ARG A 100 -22.17 5.41 8.35
C ARG A 100 -22.81 4.11 7.86
N ARG A 101 -22.02 3.06 7.67
CA ARG A 101 -22.49 1.76 7.15
C ARG A 101 -23.23 0.94 8.19
N HIS A 102 -22.73 0.93 9.42
CA HIS A 102 -23.30 0.12 10.51
C HIS A 102 -24.41 0.85 11.28
N GLY A 103 -24.52 2.18 11.16
CA GLY A 103 -25.57 2.96 11.81
C GLY A 103 -25.36 3.19 13.31
N ASP A 104 -24.23 2.75 13.86
CA ASP A 104 -23.95 2.69 15.30
C ASP A 104 -23.34 3.98 15.90
N CYS A 105 -23.54 5.13 15.26
CA CYS A 105 -22.88 6.37 15.68
C CYS A 105 -23.80 7.32 16.45
N THR A 106 -23.45 7.58 17.71
CA THR A 106 -24.10 8.62 18.50
C THR A 106 -23.75 10.02 17.99
N PRO A 107 -24.62 11.02 18.17
CA PRO A 107 -24.32 12.41 17.79
C PRO A 107 -23.01 12.94 18.40
N TYR A 108 -22.67 12.48 19.61
CA TYR A 108 -21.42 12.83 20.28
C TYR A 108 -20.18 12.25 19.60
N GLN A 109 -20.21 10.97 19.21
CA GLN A 109 -19.11 10.32 18.49
C GLN A 109 -18.87 10.97 17.13
N LYS A 110 -19.94 11.28 16.39
CA LYS A 110 -19.85 12.00 15.13
C LYS A 110 -19.16 13.35 15.31
N LYS A 111 -19.57 14.11 16.33
CA LYS A 111 -18.97 15.43 16.64
C LYS A 111 -17.48 15.31 16.95
N LEU A 112 -17.07 14.34 17.78
CA LEU A 112 -15.66 14.11 18.10
C LEU A 112 -14.82 13.75 16.86
N LEU A 113 -15.41 12.98 15.94
CA LEU A 113 -14.76 12.58 14.70
C LEU A 113 -14.59 13.78 13.76
N ASP A 114 -15.63 14.59 13.59
CA ASP A 114 -15.58 15.84 12.81
C ASP A 114 -14.53 16.80 13.40
N GLU A 115 -14.55 17.04 14.72
CA GLU A 115 -13.56 17.88 15.43
C GLU A 115 -12.12 17.35 15.27
N SER A 116 -11.94 16.04 15.23
CA SER A 116 -10.62 15.42 15.05
C SER A 116 -10.12 15.54 13.63
N LEU A 117 -11.01 15.41 12.64
CA LEU A 117 -10.68 15.61 11.23
C LEU A 117 -10.30 17.07 10.95
N GLU A 118 -11.12 18.02 11.45
CA GLU A 118 -10.85 19.46 11.34
C GLU A 118 -9.51 19.84 11.99
N ARG A 119 -9.18 19.24 13.14
CA ARG A 119 -7.90 19.44 13.82
C ARG A 119 -6.74 18.99 12.95
N GLU A 120 -6.79 17.78 12.41
CA GLU A 120 -5.67 17.26 11.60
C GLU A 120 -5.49 18.05 10.30
N ILE A 121 -6.58 18.43 9.63
CA ILE A 121 -6.54 19.30 8.44
C ILE A 121 -5.96 20.68 8.80
N SER A 122 -6.38 21.28 9.92
CA SER A 122 -5.86 22.57 10.36
C SER A 122 -4.37 22.54 10.68
N LEU A 123 -3.88 21.42 11.24
CA LEU A 123 -2.45 21.24 11.53
C LEU A 123 -1.62 21.10 10.26
N ILE A 124 -2.14 20.42 9.24
CA ILE A 124 -1.50 20.36 7.91
C ILE A 124 -1.44 21.77 7.32
N TRP A 125 -2.57 22.48 7.30
CA TRP A 125 -2.68 23.83 6.75
C TRP A 125 -1.73 24.85 7.39
N GLN A 126 -1.52 24.76 8.70
CA GLN A 126 -0.59 25.64 9.44
C GLN A 126 0.88 25.23 9.28
N SER A 127 1.15 24.06 8.71
CA SER A 127 2.50 23.52 8.52
C SER A 127 3.02 23.85 7.12
N ASP A 128 4.21 24.43 7.05
CA ASP A 128 4.92 24.62 5.78
C ASP A 128 5.39 23.26 5.24
N GLU A 129 4.74 22.79 4.16
CA GLU A 129 5.05 21.51 3.51
C GLU A 129 6.39 21.53 2.75
N LEU A 130 6.87 22.71 2.37
CA LEU A 130 8.06 22.82 1.53
C LEU A 130 9.30 22.68 2.39
N ALA A 131 10.10 21.65 2.11
CA ALA A 131 11.47 21.62 2.55
C ALA A 131 12.20 22.82 1.93
N ARG A 132 12.53 23.81 2.76
CA ARG A 132 13.27 25.02 2.34
C ARG A 132 14.69 24.72 1.87
N SER A 133 15.17 23.50 2.13
CA SER A 133 16.48 22.99 1.73
C SER A 133 16.33 21.60 1.12
N LYS A 134 17.21 21.26 0.17
CA LYS A 134 17.33 19.91 -0.37
C LYS A 134 17.61 18.92 0.79
N PRO A 135 16.93 17.76 0.85
CA PRO A 135 17.22 16.75 1.86
C PRO A 135 18.65 16.24 1.71
N THR A 136 19.24 15.80 2.81
CA THR A 136 20.54 15.15 2.77
C THR A 136 20.38 13.71 2.28
N VAL A 137 21.48 13.15 1.79
CA VAL A 137 21.56 11.76 1.32
C VAL A 137 21.11 10.77 2.41
N GLN A 138 21.45 11.07 3.67
CA GLN A 138 21.05 10.27 4.83
C GLN A 138 19.54 10.34 5.05
N THR A 139 18.95 11.54 4.96
CA THR A 139 17.49 11.71 5.11
C THR A 139 16.73 11.00 3.99
N GLU A 140 17.24 10.98 2.75
CA GLU A 140 16.63 10.20 1.66
C GLU A 140 16.66 8.69 1.96
N ALA A 141 17.78 8.17 2.46
CA ALA A 141 17.88 6.76 2.84
C ALA A 141 16.94 6.40 4.01
N GLU A 142 16.85 7.26 5.02
CA GLU A 142 15.93 7.11 6.16
C GLU A 142 14.46 7.04 5.70
N MET A 143 14.08 7.89 4.74
CA MET A 143 12.74 7.86 4.15
C MET A 143 12.45 6.53 3.45
N GLY A 144 13.43 5.96 2.74
CA GLY A 144 13.31 4.63 2.15
C GLY A 144 13.05 3.54 3.19
N THR A 145 13.79 3.56 4.31
CA THR A 145 13.57 2.61 5.42
C THR A 145 12.18 2.75 6.03
N LEU A 146 11.65 3.97 6.15
CA LEU A 146 10.31 4.20 6.68
C LEU A 146 9.21 3.60 5.80
N VAL A 147 9.38 3.61 4.47
CA VAL A 147 8.43 2.95 3.55
C VAL A 147 8.44 1.44 3.77
N ILE A 148 9.62 0.86 3.96
CA ILE A 148 9.77 -0.57 4.25
C ILE A 148 9.06 -0.92 5.57
N GLU A 149 9.33 -0.17 6.64
CA GLU A 149 8.78 -0.42 7.97
C GLU A 149 7.26 -0.24 8.04
N ASN A 150 6.74 0.86 7.50
CA ASN A 150 5.33 1.22 7.69
C ASN A 150 4.40 0.53 6.71
N VAL A 151 4.86 0.27 5.47
CA VAL A 151 4.03 -0.24 4.38
C VAL A 151 4.40 -1.68 4.06
N MET A 152 5.63 -1.91 3.58
CA MET A 152 6.01 -3.22 3.04
C MET A 152 6.02 -4.31 4.09
N TRP A 153 6.42 -4.00 5.33
CA TRP A 153 6.48 -4.94 6.44
C TRP A 153 5.13 -5.60 6.75
N LYS A 154 4.03 -4.89 6.49
CA LYS A 154 2.67 -5.41 6.66
C LYS A 154 2.12 -5.98 5.35
N ALA A 155 2.34 -5.26 4.24
CA ALA A 155 1.75 -5.60 2.95
C ALA A 155 2.32 -6.90 2.36
N LEU A 156 3.65 -7.11 2.39
CA LEU A 156 4.28 -8.29 1.79
C LEU A 156 3.84 -9.60 2.46
N PRO A 157 3.89 -9.76 3.79
CA PRO A 157 3.43 -10.97 4.44
C PRO A 157 1.92 -11.23 4.20
N GLN A 158 1.10 -10.18 4.17
CA GLN A 158 -0.33 -10.32 3.85
C GLN A 158 -0.54 -10.81 2.42
N TYR A 159 0.20 -10.25 1.46
CA TYR A 159 0.15 -10.70 0.08
C TYR A 159 0.60 -12.15 -0.08
N LEU A 160 1.71 -12.56 0.54
CA LEU A 160 2.19 -13.95 0.50
C LEU A 160 1.18 -14.93 1.10
N ARG A 161 0.50 -14.56 2.20
CA ARG A 161 -0.60 -15.36 2.77
C ARG A 161 -1.78 -15.48 1.81
N LYS A 162 -2.16 -14.38 1.16
CA LYS A 162 -3.23 -14.38 0.14
C LYS A 162 -2.86 -15.27 -1.04
N LEU A 163 -1.65 -15.12 -1.58
CA LEU A 163 -1.13 -15.93 -2.68
C LEU A 163 -1.14 -17.42 -2.32
N ASN A 164 -0.61 -17.79 -1.16
CA ASN A 164 -0.63 -19.17 -0.68
C ASN A 164 -2.05 -19.74 -0.57
N ALA A 165 -2.99 -18.96 -0.01
CA ALA A 165 -4.39 -19.38 0.09
C ALA A 165 -5.03 -19.60 -1.31
N THR A 166 -4.76 -18.71 -2.26
CA THR A 166 -5.23 -18.84 -3.66
C THR A 166 -4.59 -20.04 -4.36
N MET A 167 -3.29 -20.30 -4.16
CA MET A 167 -2.63 -21.47 -4.74
C MET A 167 -3.26 -22.76 -4.23
N ILE A 168 -3.52 -22.86 -2.92
CA ILE A 168 -4.16 -24.04 -2.32
C ILE A 168 -5.59 -24.22 -2.87
N SER A 169 -6.36 -23.14 -3.04
CA SER A 169 -7.75 -23.22 -3.52
C SER A 169 -7.84 -23.59 -5.00
N GLU A 170 -7.04 -22.94 -5.85
CA GLU A 170 -7.17 -23.07 -7.31
C GLU A 170 -6.39 -24.26 -7.88
N LEU A 171 -5.25 -24.64 -7.27
CA LEU A 171 -4.43 -25.78 -7.73
C LEU A 171 -4.89 -27.11 -7.14
N GLY A 172 -5.83 -27.10 -6.19
CA GLY A 172 -6.49 -28.32 -5.71
C GLY A 172 -5.80 -29.03 -4.55
N GLY A 173 -5.19 -28.30 -3.62
CA GLY A 173 -4.79 -28.88 -2.33
C GLY A 173 -3.55 -28.26 -1.67
N THR A 174 -3.26 -28.71 -0.45
CA THR A 174 -2.18 -28.18 0.41
C THR A 174 -0.79 -28.53 -0.09
N GLN A 175 -0.65 -29.52 -0.99
CA GLN A 175 0.59 -29.86 -1.67
C GLN A 175 1.16 -28.70 -2.50
N PHE A 176 0.30 -27.79 -2.96
CA PHE A 176 0.69 -26.60 -3.73
C PHE A 176 0.88 -25.36 -2.85
N SER A 177 1.07 -25.54 -1.54
CA SER A 177 1.40 -24.43 -0.65
C SER A 177 2.78 -23.85 -0.97
N LEU A 178 2.95 -22.57 -0.61
CA LEU A 178 4.22 -21.88 -0.71
C LEU A 178 5.17 -22.38 0.40
N PRO A 179 6.39 -22.84 0.07
CA PRO A 179 7.42 -23.18 1.05
C PRO A 179 7.75 -22.01 1.98
N LEU A 180 8.17 -22.30 3.21
CA LEU A 180 8.49 -21.28 4.22
C LEU A 180 9.77 -20.49 3.89
N ASP A 181 10.67 -21.08 3.10
CA ASP A 181 11.91 -20.50 2.60
C ASP A 181 11.74 -19.76 1.26
N ALA A 182 10.54 -19.81 0.66
CA ALA A 182 10.27 -19.10 -0.58
C ALA A 182 10.34 -17.59 -0.37
N THR A 183 11.23 -16.94 -1.14
CA THR A 183 11.47 -15.50 -1.11
C THR A 183 11.28 -14.90 -2.50
N PRO A 184 10.05 -14.93 -3.06
CA PRO A 184 9.80 -14.46 -4.43
C PRO A 184 9.94 -12.93 -4.57
N PHE A 185 9.96 -12.18 -3.47
CA PHE A 185 10.11 -10.73 -3.47
C PHE A 185 11.44 -10.32 -2.83
N GLN A 186 12.18 -9.47 -3.54
CA GLN A 186 13.37 -8.81 -3.04
C GLN A 186 13.16 -7.29 -3.07
N ILE A 187 13.55 -6.59 -2.01
CA ILE A 187 13.51 -5.13 -1.96
C ILE A 187 14.94 -4.60 -1.99
N SER A 188 15.18 -3.67 -2.90
CA SER A 188 16.44 -2.94 -3.06
C SER A 188 16.16 -1.43 -3.02
N SER A 189 17.17 -0.61 -2.77
CA SER A 189 17.03 0.85 -2.73
C SER A 189 18.21 1.54 -3.40
N TRP A 190 17.93 2.57 -4.17
CA TRP A 190 18.93 3.49 -4.74
C TRP A 190 19.10 4.75 -3.89
N MET A 191 18.22 4.96 -2.91
CA MET A 191 18.30 6.09 -1.98
C MET A 191 19.60 5.97 -1.17
N GLY A 192 20.46 6.98 -1.27
CA GLY A 192 21.76 7.01 -0.59
C GLY A 192 22.92 6.31 -1.31
N GLY A 193 22.65 5.59 -2.41
CA GLY A 193 23.67 4.88 -3.19
C GLY A 193 23.89 5.44 -4.60
N ASP A 194 22.88 6.06 -5.19
CA ASP A 194 22.97 6.65 -6.53
C ASP A 194 23.82 7.93 -6.52
N ARG A 195 24.93 7.92 -7.27
CA ARG A 195 25.94 8.99 -7.31
C ARG A 195 26.01 9.70 -8.66
N ASP A 196 25.13 9.37 -9.60
CA ASP A 196 25.19 9.98 -10.92
C ASP A 196 24.81 11.47 -10.83
N GLY A 197 25.80 12.35 -11.06
CA GLY A 197 25.60 13.81 -11.08
C GLY A 197 25.48 14.54 -9.72
N ASN A 198 25.71 13.91 -8.56
CA ASN A 198 25.57 14.55 -7.25
C ASN A 198 26.91 14.64 -6.49
N GLN A 199 27.51 15.84 -6.43
CA GLN A 199 28.80 16.09 -5.72
C GLN A 199 28.68 16.16 -4.19
N ASN A 200 27.46 16.13 -3.64
CA ASN A 200 27.20 16.24 -2.20
C ASN A 200 27.12 14.89 -1.47
N VAL A 201 27.53 13.79 -2.13
CA VAL A 201 27.66 12.44 -1.55
C VAL A 201 29.12 12.16 -1.22
#